data_AF-A0A8H2XC86-F1
#
_entry.id   AF-A0A8H2XC86-F1
#
_cell.length_a   1.000
_cell.length_b   1.000
_cell.length_c   1.000
_cell.angle_alpha   90.00
_cell.angle_beta   90.00
_cell.angle_gamma   90.00
#
_symmetry.space_group_name_H-M   'P 1'
#
loop_
_entity.id
_entity.type
_entity.pdbx_description
1 polymer ?
#
loop_
_entity_poly.entity_id
_entity_poly.type
_entity_poly.pdbx_seq_one_letter_code
_entity_poly.pdbx_strand_id
1 'polypeptide(L)'
;MPHKRAKRSTREAERKSRETEMAPTPLSSEPIPKGMARILGAERVQAEYRARQKKKREEGEGRDRDRDRKGRGTIELLPGESLREFNRRVEDVHRPLVRGALKRKNEENRKGKKRKRDESDDEDENMRKVEERPVREFATVSSSAPKRLNEVAQAPPVLTKGPRGSRVGKDGGKAPVVSMARKVILERERTRAVDLYRALKASKQTQDEDKNHA
;
A
#
# COMPACT_ATOMS: atom_id res chain seq x y z
N MET A 1 -12.70 10.69 26.65
CA MET A 1 -13.94 9.87 26.67
C MET A 1 -13.60 8.45 26.26
N PRO A 2 -13.91 7.42 27.06
CA PRO A 2 -13.47 6.05 26.79
C PRO A 2 -14.19 5.48 25.55
N HIS A 3 -13.51 5.45 24.42
CA HIS A 3 -14.02 4.82 23.18
C HIS A 3 -13.90 3.29 23.23
N LYS A 4 -14.40 2.65 24.28
CA LYS A 4 -14.51 1.18 24.35
C LYS A 4 -15.92 0.77 23.97
N ARG A 5 -16.03 -0.11 22.97
CA ARG A 5 -17.31 -0.72 22.58
C ARG A 5 -17.86 -1.52 23.75
N ALA A 6 -19.17 -1.44 23.96
CA ALA A 6 -19.86 -2.23 24.96
C ALA A 6 -19.64 -3.74 24.73
N LYS A 7 -19.79 -4.54 25.79
CA LYS A 7 -19.61 -5.99 25.75
C LYS A 7 -20.55 -6.61 24.69
N ARG A 8 -20.17 -7.76 24.13
CA ARG A 8 -20.96 -8.42 23.08
C ARG A 8 -22.39 -8.70 23.55
N SER A 9 -22.56 -9.14 24.79
CA SER A 9 -23.86 -9.41 25.40
C SER A 9 -24.77 -8.18 25.43
N THR A 10 -24.25 -7.02 25.84
CA THR A 10 -25.05 -5.78 25.90
C THR A 10 -25.46 -5.35 24.50
N ARG A 11 -24.59 -5.52 23.50
CA ARG A 11 -24.91 -5.20 22.10
C ARG A 11 -25.94 -6.16 21.49
N GLU A 12 -25.87 -7.45 21.82
CA GLU A 12 -26.85 -8.44 21.35
C GLU A 12 -28.21 -8.24 22.04
N ALA A 13 -28.23 -7.88 23.33
CA ALA A 13 -29.44 -7.51 24.04
C ALA A 13 -30.09 -6.25 23.45
N GLU A 14 -29.31 -5.19 23.18
CA GLU A 14 -29.79 -3.97 22.51
C GLU A 14 -30.28 -4.23 21.09
N ARG A 15 -29.64 -5.14 20.35
CA ARG A 15 -30.11 -5.53 19.01
C ARG A 15 -31.45 -6.27 19.11
N LYS A 16 -31.58 -7.22 20.03
CA LYS A 16 -32.80 -8.01 20.22
C LYS A 16 -33.98 -7.16 20.71
N SER A 17 -33.71 -6.16 21.55
CA SER A 17 -34.74 -5.19 21.98
C SER A 17 -35.16 -4.24 20.86
N ARG A 18 -34.24 -3.87 19.96
CA ARG A 18 -34.57 -3.05 18.77
C ARG A 18 -35.30 -3.85 17.69
N GLU A 19 -34.95 -5.13 17.52
CA GLU A 19 -35.58 -6.02 16.54
C GLU A 19 -37.03 -6.36 16.90
N THR A 20 -37.43 -6.22 18.16
CA THR A 20 -38.80 -6.47 18.61
C THR A 20 -39.73 -5.26 18.47
N GLU A 21 -39.19 -4.03 18.43
CA GLU A 21 -39.98 -2.81 18.19
C GLU A 21 -40.01 -2.34 16.74
N MET A 22 -39.12 -2.85 15.88
CA MET A 22 -39.29 -2.65 14.44
C MET A 22 -40.39 -3.59 13.95
N ALA A 23 -41.60 -3.04 13.77
CA ALA A 23 -42.66 -3.73 13.05
C ALA A 23 -42.07 -4.38 11.79
N PRO A 24 -42.38 -5.66 11.49
CA PRO A 24 -41.92 -6.28 10.26
C PRO A 24 -42.37 -5.39 9.11
N THR A 25 -41.41 -4.70 8.48
CA THR A 25 -41.70 -3.90 7.30
C THR A 25 -42.23 -4.89 6.28
N PRO A 26 -43.49 -4.76 5.84
CA PRO A 26 -44.06 -5.73 4.93
C PRO A 26 -43.18 -5.76 3.68
N LEU A 27 -42.62 -6.93 3.38
CA LEU A 27 -41.84 -7.17 2.15
C LEU A 27 -42.68 -6.91 0.88
N SER A 28 -43.98 -6.64 1.03
CA SER A 28 -44.93 -6.31 -0.02
C SER A 28 -44.89 -4.85 -0.50
N SER A 29 -44.01 -3.98 0.05
CA SER A 29 -43.87 -2.59 -0.42
C SER A 29 -42.58 -2.27 -1.19
N GLU A 30 -41.81 -3.27 -1.65
CA GLU A 30 -40.73 -3.03 -2.62
C GLU A 30 -41.14 -3.53 -4.02
N PRO A 31 -41.78 -2.69 -4.87
CA PRO A 31 -41.92 -2.99 -6.31
C PRO A 31 -40.56 -2.93 -7.04
N ILE A 32 -39.49 -2.52 -6.35
CA ILE A 32 -38.20 -2.19 -6.94
C ILE A 32 -37.09 -2.84 -6.09
N PRO A 33 -36.25 -3.70 -6.69
CA PRO A 33 -35.13 -4.31 -5.99
C PRO A 33 -34.19 -3.27 -5.34
N LYS A 34 -33.63 -3.59 -4.17
CA LYS A 34 -32.71 -2.70 -3.41
C LYS A 34 -31.60 -2.05 -4.23
N GLY A 35 -31.06 -2.76 -5.23
CA GLY A 35 -30.08 -2.21 -6.17
C GLY A 35 -30.65 -1.06 -6.99
N MET A 36 -31.84 -1.25 -7.56
CA MET A 36 -32.56 -0.22 -8.31
C MET A 36 -33.06 0.92 -7.41
N ALA A 37 -33.49 0.63 -6.18
CA ALA A 37 -33.87 1.66 -5.22
C ALA A 37 -32.69 2.60 -4.88
N ARG A 38 -31.47 2.07 -4.78
CA ARG A 38 -30.25 2.89 -4.62
C ARG A 38 -29.95 3.75 -5.85
N ILE A 39 -30.19 3.22 -7.04
CA ILE A 39 -29.94 3.94 -8.30
C ILE A 39 -30.94 5.08 -8.46
N LEU A 40 -32.24 4.81 -8.28
CA LEU A 40 -33.29 5.82 -8.36
C LEU A 40 -33.17 6.88 -7.25
N GLY A 41 -32.74 6.49 -6.05
CA GLY A 41 -32.46 7.41 -4.95
C GLY A 41 -31.12 8.16 -5.04
N ALA A 42 -30.26 7.84 -6.01
CA ALA A 42 -28.89 8.37 -6.06
C ALA A 42 -28.85 9.87 -6.28
N GLU A 43 -29.75 10.41 -7.11
CA GLU A 43 -29.83 11.86 -7.38
C GLU A 43 -30.22 12.65 -6.13
N ARG A 44 -31.18 12.15 -5.36
CA ARG A 44 -31.59 12.76 -4.08
C ARG A 44 -30.44 12.78 -3.08
N VAL A 45 -29.73 11.66 -2.93
CA VAL A 45 -28.57 11.58 -2.04
C VAL A 45 -27.44 12.51 -2.48
N GLN A 46 -27.20 12.62 -3.79
CA GLN A 46 -26.21 13.56 -4.33
C GLN A 46 -26.63 15.02 -4.14
N ALA A 47 -27.91 15.34 -4.34
CA ALA A 47 -28.45 16.68 -4.11
C ALA A 47 -28.36 17.08 -2.64
N GLU A 48 -28.76 16.20 -1.72
CA GLU A 48 -28.63 16.42 -0.28
C GLU A 48 -27.16 16.59 0.14
N TYR A 49 -26.24 15.80 -0.42
CA TYR A 49 -24.82 15.96 -0.17
C TYR A 49 -24.30 17.31 -0.67
N ARG A 50 -24.65 17.72 -1.90
CA ARG A 50 -24.26 19.03 -2.46
C ARG A 50 -24.85 20.19 -1.66
N ALA A 51 -26.11 20.08 -1.27
CA ALA A 51 -26.77 21.06 -0.40
C ALA A 51 -26.09 21.15 0.97
N ARG A 52 -25.77 20.02 1.59
CA ARG A 52 -25.01 19.97 2.86
C ARG A 52 -23.61 20.54 2.72
N GLN A 53 -22.93 20.30 1.60
CA GLN A 53 -21.61 20.90 1.34
C GLN A 53 -21.70 22.41 1.07
N LYS A 54 -22.75 22.88 0.40
CA LYS A 54 -23.00 24.32 0.20
C LYS A 54 -23.32 25.00 1.54
N LYS A 55 -24.22 24.42 2.33
CA LYS A 55 -24.56 24.84 3.69
C LYS A 55 -23.32 24.90 4.59
N LYS A 56 -22.48 23.86 4.60
CA LYS A 56 -21.21 23.84 5.35
C LYS A 56 -20.19 24.90 4.90
N ARG A 57 -20.26 25.35 3.65
CA ARG A 57 -19.42 26.44 3.11
C ARG A 57 -19.98 27.82 3.45
N GLU A 58 -21.30 27.96 3.54
CA GLU A 58 -22.02 29.18 3.93
C GLU A 58 -21.98 29.40 5.45
N GLU A 59 -22.18 28.36 6.25
CA GLU A 59 -22.11 28.38 7.72
C GLU A 59 -20.67 28.45 8.28
N GLY A 60 -19.64 28.63 7.45
CA GLY A 60 -18.26 28.84 7.90
C GLY A 60 -17.55 27.62 8.50
N GLU A 61 -18.28 26.59 8.96
CA GLU A 61 -17.75 25.40 9.66
C GLU A 61 -16.72 24.58 8.86
N GLY A 62 -16.57 24.84 7.55
CA GLY A 62 -15.56 24.21 6.70
C GLY A 62 -14.39 25.12 6.27
N ARG A 63 -14.46 26.44 6.51
CA ARG A 63 -13.52 27.43 5.92
C ARG A 63 -12.63 28.14 6.94
N ASP A 64 -12.98 28.14 8.23
CA ASP A 64 -12.19 28.85 9.24
C ASP A 64 -10.78 28.28 9.40
N ARG A 65 -10.57 26.98 9.13
CA ARG A 65 -9.22 26.39 9.24
C ARG A 65 -8.26 26.81 8.13
N ASP A 66 -8.75 27.29 6.99
CA ASP A 66 -7.89 27.67 5.85
C ASP A 66 -7.69 29.19 5.75
N ARG A 67 -8.62 30.02 6.25
CA ARG A 67 -8.43 31.48 6.29
C ARG A 67 -7.52 31.94 7.42
N ASP A 68 -7.61 31.37 8.63
CA ASP A 68 -6.73 31.71 9.76
C ASP A 68 -5.27 31.26 9.59
N ARG A 69 -4.98 30.40 8.61
CA ARG A 69 -3.63 29.83 8.40
C ARG A 69 -2.79 30.57 7.38
N LYS A 70 -3.41 31.38 6.52
CA LYS A 70 -2.70 32.10 5.45
C LYS A 70 -1.94 33.34 5.94
N GLY A 71 -2.19 33.77 7.19
CA GLY A 71 -1.57 34.94 7.83
C GLY A 71 -0.58 34.62 8.96
N ARG A 72 -0.25 33.34 9.25
CA ARG A 72 0.77 33.03 10.27
C ARG A 72 2.16 33.23 9.65
N GLY A 73 2.68 34.44 9.85
CA GLY A 73 4.01 34.89 9.42
C GLY A 73 5.15 34.07 10.00
N THR A 74 6.37 34.57 9.76
CA THR A 74 7.65 34.07 10.27
C THR A 74 7.52 33.57 11.71
N ILE A 75 7.78 32.28 11.92
CA ILE A 75 7.63 31.63 13.23
C ILE A 75 8.89 31.93 14.04
N GLU A 76 8.76 32.81 15.02
CA GLU A 76 9.83 33.14 15.95
C GLU A 76 9.68 32.33 17.25
N LEU A 77 10.81 32.17 17.96
CA LEU A 77 10.86 31.57 19.29
C LEU A 77 10.13 32.51 20.26
N LEU A 78 9.09 32.02 20.93
CA LEU A 78 8.48 32.81 22.00
C LEU A 78 9.37 32.79 23.25
N PRO A 79 9.40 33.89 24.02
CA PRO A 79 10.15 33.93 25.28
C PRO A 79 9.58 32.88 26.25
N GLY A 80 10.47 32.02 26.77
CA GLY A 80 10.11 30.95 27.70
C GLY A 80 9.59 29.66 27.06
N GLU A 81 9.49 29.60 25.72
CA GLU A 81 9.12 28.38 25.02
C GLU A 81 10.33 27.43 24.91
N SER A 82 10.11 26.13 25.13
CA SER A 82 11.13 25.13 24.86
C SER A 82 11.32 24.94 23.34
N LEU A 83 12.54 24.60 22.90
CA LEU A 83 12.82 24.33 21.48
C LEU A 83 11.90 23.23 20.89
N ARG A 84 11.46 22.30 21.75
CA ARG A 84 10.53 21.22 21.37
C ARG A 84 9.13 21.75 21.02
N GLU A 85 8.63 22.73 21.76
CA GLU A 85 7.34 23.37 21.47
C GLU A 85 7.40 24.26 20.23
N PHE A 86 8.52 24.97 20.05
CA PHE A 86 8.78 25.73 18.83
C PHE A 86 8.75 24.81 17.60
N ASN A 87 9.50 23.70 17.63
CA ASN A 87 9.52 22.73 16.54
C ASN A 87 8.12 22.16 16.26
N ARG A 88 7.32 21.91 17.29
CA ARG A 88 5.94 21.44 17.13
C ARG A 88 5.06 22.48 16.42
N ARG A 89 5.19 23.77 16.77
CA ARG A 89 4.45 24.86 16.08
C ARG A 89 4.90 25.01 14.63
N VAL A 90 6.21 24.98 14.38
CA VAL A 90 6.78 24.99 13.03
C VAL A 90 6.21 23.84 12.20
N GLU A 91 6.23 22.62 12.74
CA GLU A 91 5.66 21.45 12.08
C GLU A 91 4.17 21.62 11.80
N ASP A 92 3.39 22.12 12.74
CA ASP A 92 1.94 22.28 12.57
C ASP A 92 1.56 23.34 11.53
N VAL A 93 2.37 24.40 11.38
CA VAL A 93 2.20 25.43 10.33
C VAL A 93 2.58 24.88 8.96
N HIS A 94 3.68 24.12 8.84
CA HIS A 94 4.12 23.57 7.55
C HIS A 94 3.43 22.24 7.16
N ARG A 95 2.81 21.55 8.12
CA ARG A 95 2.15 20.25 7.93
C ARG A 95 1.16 20.24 6.76
N PRO A 96 0.28 21.24 6.59
CA PRO A 96 -0.68 21.25 5.49
C PRO A 96 0.00 21.35 4.12
N LEU A 97 1.07 22.14 4.01
CA LEU A 97 1.85 22.28 2.77
C LEU A 97 2.51 20.96 2.40
N VAL A 98 3.20 20.33 3.37
CA VAL A 98 3.86 19.03 3.17
C VAL A 98 2.84 17.94 2.85
N ARG A 99 1.71 17.90 3.58
CA ARG A 99 0.62 16.95 3.33
C ARG A 99 -0.03 17.15 1.96
N GLY A 100 -0.19 18.41 1.54
CA GLY A 100 -0.68 18.77 0.21
C GLY A 100 0.24 18.31 -0.91
N ALA A 101 1.55 18.55 -0.76
CA ALA A 101 2.57 18.10 -1.71
C ALA A 101 2.61 16.57 -1.82
N LEU A 102 2.58 15.85 -0.69
CA LEU A 102 2.53 14.39 -0.67
C LEU A 102 1.25 13.84 -1.33
N LYS A 103 0.10 14.48 -1.09
CA LYS A 103 -1.16 14.10 -1.73
C LYS A 103 -1.10 14.26 -3.25
N ARG A 104 -0.60 15.40 -3.74
CA ARG A 104 -0.43 15.66 -5.18
C ARG A 104 0.50 14.64 -5.83
N LYS A 105 1.65 14.36 -5.22
CA LYS A 105 2.59 13.33 -5.70
C LYS A 105 1.94 11.93 -5.78
N ASN A 106 1.15 11.57 -4.78
CA ASN A 106 0.45 10.28 -4.77
C ASN A 106 -0.65 10.20 -5.84
N GLU A 107 -1.36 11.31 -6.10
CA GLU A 107 -2.34 11.38 -7.18
C GLU A 107 -1.68 11.28 -8.56
N GLU A 108 -0.53 11.93 -8.74
CA GLU A 108 0.26 11.83 -9.98
C GLU A 108 0.77 10.41 -10.21
N ASN A 109 1.30 9.75 -9.18
CA ASN A 109 1.69 8.33 -9.25
C ASN A 109 0.52 7.41 -9.61
N ARG A 110 -0.68 7.69 -9.08
CA ARG A 110 -1.89 6.92 -9.40
C ARG A 110 -2.36 7.16 -10.84
N LYS A 111 -2.33 8.40 -11.31
CA LYS A 111 -2.66 8.75 -12.71
C LYS A 111 -1.66 8.15 -13.70
N GLY A 112 -0.36 8.21 -13.38
CA GLY A 112 0.69 7.57 -14.19
C GLY A 112 0.56 6.04 -14.23
N LYS A 113 0.14 5.40 -13.13
CA LYS A 113 -0.15 3.97 -13.12
C LYS A 113 -1.42 3.61 -13.90
N LYS A 114 -2.45 4.46 -13.86
CA LYS A 114 -3.68 4.26 -14.64
C LYS A 114 -3.42 4.39 -16.14
N ARG A 115 -2.71 5.44 -16.57
CA ARG A 115 -2.33 5.63 -17.99
C ARG A 115 -1.51 4.46 -18.54
N LYS A 116 -0.54 3.96 -17.77
CA LYS A 116 0.24 2.76 -18.16
C LYS A 116 -0.57 1.47 -18.24
N ARG A 117 -1.74 1.41 -17.58
CA ARG A 117 -2.62 0.25 -17.63
C ARG A 117 -3.57 0.35 -18.82
N ASP A 118 -4.12 1.55 -19.05
CA ASP A 118 -4.97 1.82 -20.20
C ASP A 118 -4.17 1.63 -21.51
N GLU A 119 -2.91 2.11 -21.58
CA GLU A 119 -2.01 1.86 -22.73
C GLU A 119 -1.67 0.37 -22.95
N SER A 120 -1.54 -0.44 -21.89
CA SER A 120 -1.28 -1.88 -22.04
C SER A 120 -2.53 -2.68 -22.39
N ASP A 121 -3.71 -2.22 -21.97
CA ASP A 121 -4.98 -2.87 -22.29
C ASP A 121 -5.38 -2.58 -23.77
N ASP A 122 -5.04 -1.40 -24.32
CA ASP A 122 -5.23 -1.06 -25.75
C ASP A 122 -4.30 -1.85 -26.69
N GLU A 123 -3.06 -2.16 -26.28
CA GLU A 123 -2.16 -3.04 -27.05
C GLU A 123 -2.63 -4.51 -27.05
N ASP A 124 -3.31 -4.96 -25.99
CA ASP A 124 -3.88 -6.31 -25.88
C ASP A 124 -5.21 -6.48 -26.63
N GLU A 125 -5.99 -5.40 -26.87
CA GLU A 125 -7.23 -5.48 -27.67
C GLU A 125 -6.96 -5.55 -29.18
N ASN A 126 -5.90 -4.92 -29.67
CA ASN A 126 -5.51 -5.00 -31.10
C ASN A 126 -4.90 -6.37 -31.50
N MET A 127 -4.59 -7.22 -30.51
CA MET A 127 -4.11 -8.62 -30.68
C MET A 127 -5.22 -9.67 -30.42
N ARG A 128 -6.49 -9.26 -30.26
CA ARG A 128 -7.64 -10.16 -29.99
C ARG A 128 -8.57 -10.35 -31.17
N LYS A 129 -8.10 -10.08 -32.38
CA LYS A 129 -8.76 -10.56 -33.59
C LYS A 129 -7.90 -11.71 -34.14
N VAL A 130 -8.49 -12.91 -34.11
CA VAL A 130 -7.99 -14.22 -34.60
C VAL A 130 -7.31 -15.10 -33.53
N GLU A 131 -7.94 -16.27 -33.33
CA GLU A 131 -7.50 -17.55 -32.71
C GLU A 131 -8.17 -17.96 -31.38
N GLU A 132 -9.21 -18.81 -31.52
CA GLU A 132 -9.70 -19.70 -30.47
C GLU A 132 -8.55 -20.59 -30.00
N ARG A 133 -8.05 -20.35 -28.79
CA ARG A 133 -7.01 -21.19 -28.20
C ARG A 133 -7.64 -22.52 -27.77
N PRO A 134 -7.08 -23.68 -28.14
CA PRO A 134 -7.54 -24.96 -27.63
C PRO A 134 -7.37 -24.98 -26.10
N VAL A 135 -8.40 -25.48 -25.41
CA VAL A 135 -8.41 -25.63 -23.95
C VAL A 135 -7.16 -26.40 -23.56
N ARG A 136 -6.32 -25.79 -22.72
CA ARG A 136 -5.08 -26.37 -22.24
C ARG A 136 -5.44 -27.45 -21.22
N GLU A 137 -5.64 -28.68 -21.69
CA GLU A 137 -5.75 -29.84 -20.83
C GLU A 137 -4.46 -29.97 -20.02
N PHE A 138 -4.56 -29.73 -18.72
CA PHE A 138 -3.44 -29.94 -17.82
C PHE A 138 -3.11 -31.43 -17.83
N ALA A 139 -1.85 -31.78 -18.07
CA ALA A 139 -1.39 -33.15 -17.94
C ALA A 139 -1.69 -33.65 -16.52
N THR A 140 -2.75 -34.45 -16.38
CA THR A 140 -3.05 -35.18 -15.16
C THR A 140 -1.99 -36.25 -15.03
N VAL A 141 -0.97 -36.00 -14.19
CA VAL A 141 0.07 -36.99 -13.92
C VAL A 141 -0.61 -38.18 -13.22
N SER A 142 -0.88 -39.24 -13.98
CA SER A 142 -1.42 -40.49 -13.47
C SER A 142 -0.34 -41.16 -12.61
N SER A 143 -0.33 -40.89 -11.31
CA SER A 143 0.68 -41.38 -10.38
C SER A 143 0.29 -42.74 -9.80
N SER A 144 0.27 -43.79 -10.63
CA SER A 144 0.01 -45.16 -10.14
C SER A 144 1.26 -45.93 -9.74
N ALA A 145 2.45 -45.31 -9.77
CA ALA A 145 3.71 -45.93 -9.34
C ALA A 145 4.27 -45.23 -8.09
N PRO A 146 4.49 -45.94 -6.96
CA PRO A 146 5.06 -45.35 -5.76
C PRO A 146 6.54 -45.01 -5.97
N LYS A 147 6.85 -43.71 -5.95
CA LYS A 147 8.23 -43.21 -6.07
C LYS A 147 9.04 -43.59 -4.83
N ARG A 148 10.24 -44.13 -5.02
CA ARG A 148 11.13 -44.53 -3.92
C ARG A 148 11.70 -43.29 -3.23
N LEU A 149 11.79 -43.34 -1.89
CA LEU A 149 12.13 -42.19 -1.02
C LEU A 149 13.46 -41.49 -1.39
N ASN A 150 14.37 -42.20 -2.06
CA ASN A 150 15.71 -41.72 -2.41
C ASN A 150 15.80 -41.08 -3.82
N GLU A 151 14.72 -41.09 -4.60
CA GLU A 151 14.66 -40.44 -5.93
C GLU A 151 14.24 -38.96 -5.85
N VAL A 152 13.91 -38.46 -4.64
CA VAL A 152 13.53 -37.07 -4.38
C VAL A 152 14.73 -36.23 -3.89
N ALA A 153 15.91 -36.45 -4.46
CA ALA A 153 16.96 -35.43 -4.42
C ALA A 153 16.65 -34.38 -5.49
N GLN A 154 15.54 -33.67 -5.30
CA GLN A 154 15.16 -32.56 -6.17
C GLN A 154 16.13 -31.42 -5.86
N ALA A 155 17.13 -31.22 -6.72
CA ALA A 155 18.01 -30.06 -6.64
C ALA A 155 17.14 -28.81 -6.46
N PRO A 156 17.48 -27.91 -5.53
CA PRO A 156 16.64 -26.76 -5.24
C PRO A 156 16.35 -26.02 -6.56
N PRO A 157 15.07 -25.73 -6.86
CA PRO A 157 14.70 -25.19 -8.16
C PRO A 157 15.41 -23.85 -8.37
N VAL A 158 16.13 -23.73 -9.49
CA VAL A 158 16.78 -22.48 -9.87
C VAL A 158 15.70 -21.47 -10.27
N LEU A 159 15.51 -20.44 -9.45
CA LEU A 159 14.55 -19.37 -9.69
C LEU A 159 15.07 -18.44 -10.81
N THR A 160 14.81 -18.79 -12.06
CA THR A 160 15.18 -17.98 -13.23
C THR A 160 14.29 -16.74 -13.41
N LYS A 161 13.18 -16.63 -12.66
CA LYS A 161 12.23 -15.52 -12.74
C LYS A 161 12.02 -14.91 -11.36
N GLY A 162 12.26 -13.61 -11.24
CA GLY A 162 11.99 -12.85 -10.02
C GLY A 162 10.50 -12.82 -9.67
N PRO A 163 10.14 -12.48 -8.41
CA PRO A 163 8.75 -12.38 -7.98
C PRO A 163 7.95 -11.45 -8.89
N ARG A 164 6.70 -11.83 -9.20
CA ARG A 164 5.79 -11.08 -10.07
C ARG A 164 5.73 -9.60 -9.64
N GLY A 165 6.14 -8.71 -10.54
CA GLY A 165 6.23 -7.26 -10.32
C GLY A 165 7.65 -6.73 -10.08
N SER A 166 8.64 -7.60 -9.88
CA SER A 166 10.06 -7.23 -9.96
C SER A 166 10.52 -7.30 -11.41
N ARG A 167 11.01 -6.18 -11.96
CA ARG A 167 11.71 -6.15 -13.27
C ARG A 167 13.12 -6.76 -13.19
N VAL A 168 13.37 -7.59 -12.18
CA VAL A 168 14.66 -8.24 -11.98
C VAL A 168 14.68 -9.47 -12.88
N GLY A 169 15.41 -9.38 -13.99
CA GLY A 169 15.61 -10.48 -14.93
C GLY A 169 15.07 -10.27 -16.35
N LYS A 170 14.46 -9.12 -16.67
CA LYS A 170 14.13 -8.76 -18.05
C LYS A 170 14.98 -7.55 -18.47
N ASP A 171 15.94 -7.82 -19.36
CA ASP A 171 16.74 -6.86 -20.12
C ASP A 171 17.34 -5.71 -19.30
N GLY A 172 18.48 -5.96 -18.63
CA GLY A 172 19.31 -4.89 -18.05
C GLY A 172 18.60 -3.97 -17.05
N GLY A 173 17.51 -4.44 -16.43
CA GLY A 173 16.70 -3.65 -15.51
C GLY A 173 17.52 -3.10 -14.35
N LYS A 174 17.71 -1.78 -14.33
CA LYS A 174 18.39 -1.04 -13.26
C LYS A 174 17.89 -1.53 -11.90
N ALA A 175 18.84 -1.78 -11.00
CA ALA A 175 18.58 -2.22 -9.62
C ALA A 175 17.45 -1.39 -9.00
N PRO A 176 16.56 -2.02 -8.21
CA PRO A 176 15.44 -1.31 -7.59
C PRO A 176 15.97 -0.06 -6.88
N VAL A 177 15.35 1.10 -7.11
CA VAL A 177 15.78 2.38 -6.54
C VAL A 177 15.77 2.26 -5.01
N VAL A 178 16.95 2.02 -4.44
CA VAL A 178 17.17 1.87 -3.01
C VAL A 178 17.09 3.27 -2.39
N SER A 179 16.30 3.44 -1.33
CA SER A 179 16.25 4.72 -0.59
C SER A 179 17.65 5.09 -0.09
N MET A 180 17.97 6.39 -0.03
CA MET A 180 19.31 6.86 0.41
C MET A 180 19.71 6.29 1.78
N ALA A 181 18.76 6.18 2.72
CA ALA A 181 18.99 5.56 4.03
C ALA A 181 19.42 4.09 3.92
N ARG A 182 18.77 3.31 3.04
CA ARG A 182 19.13 1.91 2.81
C ARG A 182 20.46 1.78 2.06
N LYS A 183 20.79 2.73 1.19
CA LYS A 183 22.09 2.79 0.50
C LYS A 183 23.25 2.97 1.50
N VAL A 184 23.10 3.86 2.48
CA VAL A 184 24.09 4.07 3.57
C VAL A 184 24.28 2.80 4.41
N ILE A 185 23.20 2.07 4.71
CA ILE A 185 23.29 0.80 5.45
C ILE A 185 24.07 -0.24 4.64
N LEU A 186 23.73 -0.41 3.36
CA LEU A 186 24.41 -1.37 2.48
C LEU A 186 25.89 -1.02 2.27
N GLU A 187 26.24 0.27 2.21
CA GLU A 187 27.63 0.72 2.12
C GLU A 187 28.43 0.37 3.38
N ARG A 188 27.84 0.52 4.57
CA ARG A 188 28.46 0.08 5.84
C ARG A 188 28.64 -1.43 5.94
N GLU A 189 27.67 -2.20 5.46
CA GLU A 189 27.78 -3.66 5.42
C GLU A 189 28.85 -4.09 4.42
N ARG A 190 28.95 -3.40 3.28
CA ARG A 190 29.99 -3.65 2.27
C ARG A 190 31.39 -3.42 2.83
N THR A 191 31.64 -2.33 3.55
CA THR A 191 32.97 -2.07 4.13
C THR A 191 33.33 -3.16 5.14
N ARG A 192 32.41 -3.49 6.05
CA ARG A 192 32.61 -4.59 7.01
C ARG A 192 32.93 -5.93 6.34
N ALA A 193 32.22 -6.28 5.28
CA ALA A 193 32.46 -7.53 4.56
C ALA A 193 33.83 -7.55 3.86
N VAL A 194 34.26 -6.42 3.29
CA VAL A 194 35.58 -6.29 2.67
C VAL A 194 36.68 -6.42 3.72
N ASP A 195 36.52 -5.80 4.89
CA ASP A 195 37.50 -5.86 5.97
C ASP A 195 37.65 -7.29 6.50
N LEU A 196 36.53 -7.98 6.73
CA LEU A 196 36.53 -9.39 7.14
C LEU A 196 37.19 -10.28 6.09
N TYR A 197 36.90 -10.05 4.80
CA TYR A 197 37.51 -10.82 3.72
C TYR A 197 39.02 -10.57 3.63
N ARG A 198 39.47 -9.34 3.83
CA ARG A 198 40.89 -8.98 3.87
C ARG A 198 41.60 -9.67 5.03
N ALA A 199 41.00 -9.67 6.22
CA ALA A 199 41.55 -10.36 7.39
C ALA A 199 41.66 -11.88 7.15
N LEU A 200 40.60 -12.50 6.62
CA LEU A 200 40.59 -13.94 6.29
C LEU A 200 41.63 -14.29 5.21
N LYS A 201 41.82 -13.41 4.22
CA LYS A 201 42.82 -13.62 3.18
C LYS A 201 44.24 -13.49 3.71
N ALA A 202 44.50 -12.52 4.59
CA ALA A 202 45.78 -12.36 5.25
C ALA A 202 46.11 -13.59 6.12
N SER A 203 45.16 -14.06 6.94
CA SER A 203 45.37 -15.27 7.76
C SER A 203 45.58 -16.53 6.90
N LYS A 204 44.96 -16.60 5.72
CA LYS A 204 45.18 -17.72 4.80
C LYS A 204 46.59 -17.68 4.21
N GLN A 205 47.07 -16.49 3.83
CA GLN A 205 48.42 -16.33 3.31
C GLN A 205 49.48 -16.71 4.34
N THR A 206 49.33 -16.29 5.60
CA THR A 206 50.27 -16.69 6.67
C THR A 206 50.26 -18.20 6.89
N GLN A 207 49.10 -18.84 6.89
CA GLN A 207 48.99 -20.31 7.01
C GLN A 207 49.63 -21.05 5.83
N ASP A 208 49.53 -20.51 4.61
CA ASP A 208 50.14 -21.11 3.43
C ASP A 208 51.67 -20.90 3.44
N GLU A 209 52.17 -19.77 3.96
CA GLU A 209 53.60 -19.52 4.19
C GLU A 209 54.18 -20.46 5.26
N ASP A 210 53.51 -20.63 6.39
CA ASP A 210 53.94 -21.54 7.47
C ASP A 210 54.03 -23.00 6.98
N LYS A 211 53.11 -23.43 6.11
CA LYS A 211 53.12 -24.79 5.52
C LYS A 211 54.23 -25.00 4.49
N ASN A 212 54.69 -23.95 3.82
CA ASN A 212 55.78 -24.07 2.84
C ASN A 212 57.17 -24.07 3.52
N HIS A 213 57.26 -23.65 4.77
CA HIS A 213 58.49 -23.62 5.56
C HIS A 213 58.62 -24.77 6.58
N ALA A 214 57.63 -25.66 6.64
CA ALA A 214 57.65 -26.91 7.44
C ALA A 214 57.96 -28.12 6.54
#